data_AF-A0A059E9H6-F1
#
_entry.id   AF-A0A059E9H6-F1
#
_cell.length_a   1.000
_cell.length_b   1.000
_cell.length_c   1.000
_cell.angle_alpha   90.00
_cell.angle_beta   90.00
_cell.angle_gamma   90.00
#
_symmetry.space_group_name_H-M   'P 1'
#
loop_
_entity.id
_entity.type
_entity.pdbx_description
1 polymer ?
#
loop_
_entity_poly.entity_id
_entity_poly.type
_entity_poly.pdbx_seq_one_letter_code
_entity_poly.pdbx_strand_id
1 'polypeptide(L)'
;MKASLIAAALIALPTLVACTTSSVDQANRAEAWSRCRTAPNPETRDRCIQTEIALLEARQEREAASYAEKKRAAEERQAVNEAQGISREDARQTTDSGLRLPDE
;
A
#
# COMPACT_ATOMS: atom_id res chain seq x y z
N MET A 1 16.85 -35.46 -10.94
CA MET A 1 17.24 -34.06 -11.21
C MET A 1 15.99 -33.19 -11.31
N LYS A 2 15.41 -32.74 -10.18
CA LYS A 2 14.21 -31.85 -10.17
C LYS A 2 14.23 -30.79 -9.05
N ALA A 3 15.25 -30.81 -8.18
CA ALA A 3 15.34 -29.91 -7.03
C ALA A 3 15.94 -28.53 -7.35
N SER A 4 16.54 -28.35 -8.53
CA SER A 4 17.28 -27.11 -8.86
C SER A 4 16.43 -25.94 -9.34
N LEU A 5 15.14 -26.13 -9.64
CA LEU A 5 14.28 -25.06 -10.16
C LEU A 5 13.57 -24.23 -9.06
N ILE A 6 13.49 -24.74 -7.83
CA ILE A 6 12.82 -24.03 -6.72
C ILE A 6 13.74 -22.96 -6.11
N ALA A 7 15.07 -23.14 -6.20
CA ALA A 7 16.04 -22.21 -5.62
C ALA A 7 16.11 -20.86 -6.36
N ALA A 8 15.86 -20.82 -7.67
CA ALA A 8 15.90 -19.57 -8.44
C ALA A 8 14.69 -18.65 -8.17
N ALA A 9 13.53 -19.22 -7.82
CA ALA A 9 12.34 -18.43 -7.51
C ALA A 9 12.47 -17.66 -6.18
N LEU A 10 13.19 -18.22 -5.20
CA LEU A 10 13.37 -17.58 -3.88
C LEU A 10 14.34 -16.38 -3.89
N ILE A 11 15.21 -16.28 -4.90
CA ILE A 11 16.20 -15.19 -5.01
C ILE A 11 15.61 -13.97 -5.75
N ALA A 12 14.56 -14.14 -6.55
CA ALA A 12 13.95 -13.06 -7.35
C ALA A 12 12.93 -12.20 -6.58
N LEU A 13 12.35 -12.69 -5.48
CA LEU A 13 11.43 -11.90 -4.65
C LEU A 13 12.10 -10.70 -3.94
N PRO A 14 13.26 -10.85 -3.25
CA PRO A 14 13.87 -9.72 -2.54
C PRO A 14 14.30 -8.58 -3.48
N THR A 15 14.68 -8.90 -4.73
CA THR A 15 15.06 -7.87 -5.70
C THR A 15 13.89 -6.99 -6.13
N LEU A 16 12.66 -7.52 -6.17
CA LEU A 16 11.48 -6.73 -6.52
C LEU A 16 11.06 -5.80 -5.38
N VAL A 17 11.16 -6.25 -4.12
CA VAL A 17 10.89 -5.43 -2.93
C VAL A 17 11.92 -4.30 -2.80
N ALA A 18 13.21 -4.60 -3.04
CA ALA A 18 14.25 -3.59 -3.06
C ALA A 18 13.99 -2.50 -4.12
N CYS A 19 13.58 -2.89 -5.34
CA CYS A 19 13.25 -1.93 -6.39
C CYS A 19 12.09 -1.00 -5.99
N THR A 20 11.00 -1.52 -5.39
CA THR A 20 9.86 -0.69 -4.98
C THR A 20 10.19 0.27 -3.84
N THR A 21 11.07 -0.14 -2.90
CA THR A 21 11.49 0.76 -1.82
C THR A 21 12.35 1.91 -2.34
N SER A 22 13.25 1.63 -3.29
CA SER A 22 14.12 2.66 -3.87
C SER A 22 13.35 3.69 -4.73
N SER A 23 12.28 3.27 -5.42
CA SER A 23 11.46 4.18 -6.21
C SER A 23 10.59 5.09 -5.34
N VAL A 24 10.08 4.56 -4.22
CA VAL A 24 9.28 5.33 -3.25
C VAL A 24 10.15 6.34 -2.51
N ASP A 25 11.36 5.98 -2.07
CA ASP A 25 12.29 6.92 -1.44
C ASP A 25 12.65 8.09 -2.39
N GLN A 26 12.94 7.77 -3.66
CA GLN A 26 13.22 8.79 -4.66
C GLN A 26 12.01 9.69 -4.94
N ALA A 27 10.81 9.13 -4.99
CA ALA A 27 9.57 9.89 -5.15
C ALA A 27 9.30 10.81 -3.94
N ASN A 28 9.45 10.30 -2.72
CA ASN A 28 9.30 11.07 -1.48
C ASN A 28 10.28 12.23 -1.44
N ARG A 29 11.55 12.00 -1.81
CA ARG A 29 12.57 13.05 -1.86
C ARG A 29 12.25 14.10 -2.92
N ALA A 30 11.78 13.70 -4.10
CA ALA A 30 11.40 14.65 -5.15
C ALA A 30 10.18 15.50 -4.73
N GLU A 31 9.18 14.88 -4.10
CA GLU A 31 8.02 15.56 -3.57
C GLU A 31 8.38 16.53 -2.44
N ALA A 32 9.16 16.08 -1.47
CA ALA A 32 9.65 16.92 -0.36
C ALA A 32 10.47 18.11 -0.89
N TRP A 33 11.33 17.89 -1.87
CA TRP A 33 12.10 18.97 -2.50
C TRP A 33 11.18 19.99 -3.20
N SER A 34 10.16 19.51 -3.93
CA SER A 34 9.16 20.38 -4.58
C SER A 34 8.42 21.24 -3.56
N ARG A 35 8.00 20.66 -2.43
CA ARG A 35 7.30 21.37 -1.34
C ARG A 35 8.19 22.41 -0.66
N CYS A 36 9.47 22.10 -0.47
CA CYS A 36 10.43 22.95 0.24
C CYS A 36 11.23 23.90 -0.67
N ARG A 37 10.94 23.94 -1.99
CA ARG A 37 11.74 24.68 -2.98
C ARG A 37 11.86 26.18 -2.68
N THR A 38 10.85 26.76 -2.03
CA THR A 38 10.77 28.19 -1.69
C THR A 38 11.40 28.53 -0.34
N ALA A 39 12.02 27.56 0.34
CA ALA A 39 12.67 27.80 1.63
C ALA A 39 13.79 28.85 1.51
N PRO A 40 13.90 29.76 2.51
CA PRO A 40 14.67 31.00 2.40
C PRO A 40 16.19 30.80 2.34
N ASN A 41 16.70 29.70 2.88
CA ASN A 41 18.13 29.37 2.85
C ASN A 41 18.31 27.83 2.79
N PRO A 42 19.50 27.35 2.44
CA PRO A 42 19.77 25.91 2.31
C PRO A 42 19.52 25.12 3.60
N GLU A 43 19.93 25.62 4.76
CA GLU A 43 19.75 24.91 6.03
C GLU A 43 18.28 24.75 6.44
N THR A 44 17.46 25.77 6.19
CA THR A 44 16.01 25.72 6.41
C THR A 44 15.35 24.79 5.40
N ARG A 45 15.86 24.75 4.16
CA ARG A 45 15.39 23.82 3.12
C ARG A 45 15.66 22.38 3.51
N ASP A 46 16.86 22.07 3.98
CA ASP A 46 17.22 20.70 4.36
C ASP A 46 16.38 20.20 5.54
N ARG A 47 16.17 21.06 6.55
CA ARG A 47 15.26 20.76 7.67
C ARG A 47 13.81 20.56 7.23
N CYS A 48 13.33 21.39 6.29
CA CYS A 48 12.01 21.24 5.69
C CYS A 48 11.91 19.90 4.95
N ILE A 49 12.88 19.57 4.09
CA ILE A 49 12.89 18.33 3.31
C ILE A 49 12.89 17.11 4.23
N GLN A 50 13.73 17.10 5.27
CA GLN A 50 13.76 16.01 6.26
C GLN A 50 12.41 15.81 6.93
N THR A 51 11.76 16.90 7.32
CA THR A 51 10.44 16.84 7.96
C THR A 51 9.37 16.33 7.00
N GLU A 52 9.36 16.82 5.76
CA GLU A 52 8.40 16.38 4.74
C GLU A 52 8.58 14.91 4.38
N ILE A 53 9.82 14.41 4.26
CA ILE A 53 10.08 12.98 4.05
C ILE A 53 9.52 12.15 5.21
N ALA A 54 9.81 12.53 6.46
CA ALA A 54 9.30 11.81 7.63
C ALA A 54 7.76 11.80 7.69
N LEU A 55 7.10 12.90 7.29
CA LEU A 55 5.64 12.97 7.22
C LEU A 55 5.06 12.08 6.11
N LEU A 56 5.71 12.03 4.94
CA LEU A 56 5.31 11.17 3.83
C LEU A 56 5.45 9.69 4.20
N GLU A 57 6.57 9.29 4.82
CA GLU A 57 6.80 7.93 5.31
C GLU A 57 5.76 7.53 6.36
N ALA A 58 5.54 8.36 7.38
CA ALA A 58 4.54 8.09 8.41
C ALA A 58 3.11 7.95 7.85
N ARG A 59 2.79 8.69 6.78
CA ARG A 59 1.51 8.54 6.07
C ARG A 59 1.42 7.19 5.37
N GLN A 60 2.46 6.80 4.64
CA GLN A 60 2.50 5.53 3.92
C GLN A 60 2.41 4.33 4.87
N GLU A 61 3.08 4.39 6.02
CA GLU A 61 2.97 3.35 7.05
C GLU A 61 1.54 3.21 7.57
N ARG A 62 0.85 4.34 7.83
CA ARG A 62 -0.56 4.33 8.26
C ARG A 62 -1.49 3.78 7.18
N GLU A 63 -1.25 4.12 5.92
CA GLU A 63 -2.03 3.62 4.79
C GLU A 63 -1.82 2.12 4.59
N ALA A 64 -0.57 1.65 4.68
CA ALA A 64 -0.23 0.23 4.62
C ALA A 64 -0.89 -0.56 5.77
N ALA A 65 -0.82 -0.04 7.00
CA ALA A 65 -1.50 -0.63 8.16
C ALA A 65 -3.02 -0.66 7.97
N SER A 66 -3.61 0.45 7.52
CA SER A 66 -5.05 0.52 7.21
C SER A 66 -5.47 -0.50 6.16
N TYR A 67 -4.65 -0.68 5.12
CA TYR A 67 -4.90 -1.66 4.07
C TYR A 67 -4.82 -3.10 4.61
N ALA A 68 -3.82 -3.40 5.44
CA ALA A 68 -3.69 -4.70 6.09
C ALA A 68 -4.89 -5.03 6.98
N GLU A 69 -5.36 -4.07 7.78
CA GLU A 69 -6.57 -4.23 8.61
C GLU A 69 -7.82 -4.43 7.76
N LYS A 70 -8.01 -3.65 6.69
CA LYS A 70 -9.15 -3.84 5.76
C LYS A 70 -9.12 -5.21 5.11
N LYS A 71 -7.94 -5.69 4.72
CA LYS A 71 -7.76 -7.02 4.15
C LYS A 71 -8.13 -8.10 5.15
N ARG A 72 -7.62 -8.00 6.39
CA ARG A 72 -7.96 -8.92 7.48
C ARG A 72 -9.46 -8.95 7.75
N ALA A 73 -10.11 -7.78 7.88
CA ALA A 73 -11.56 -7.69 8.07
C ALA A 73 -12.36 -8.26 6.89
N ALA A 74 -11.83 -8.18 5.66
CA ALA A 74 -12.44 -8.82 4.50
C ALA A 74 -12.31 -10.35 4.55
N GLU A 75 -11.14 -10.87 4.94
CA GLU A 75 -10.89 -12.31 5.11
C GLU A 75 -11.73 -12.89 6.26
N GLU A 76 -11.84 -12.19 7.39
CA GLU A 76 -12.68 -12.60 8.53
C GLU A 76 -14.16 -12.67 8.13
N ARG A 77 -14.68 -11.67 7.42
CA ARG A 77 -16.05 -11.71 6.89
C ARG A 77 -16.26 -12.87 5.92
N GLN A 78 -15.28 -13.15 5.07
CA GLN A 78 -15.36 -14.29 4.16
C GLN A 78 -15.42 -15.61 4.93
N ALA A 79 -14.58 -15.80 5.95
CA ALA A 79 -14.59 -17.00 6.77
C ALA A 79 -15.93 -17.21 7.50
N VAL A 80 -16.55 -16.14 8.01
CA VAL A 80 -17.88 -16.20 8.62
C VAL A 80 -18.94 -16.63 7.61
N ASN A 81 -18.94 -16.05 6.41
CA ASN A 81 -19.90 -16.41 5.36
C ASN A 81 -19.75 -17.88 4.93
N GLU A 82 -18.51 -18.34 4.74
CA GLU A 82 -18.21 -19.73 4.39
C GLU A 82 -18.68 -20.70 5.50
N ALA A 83 -18.47 -20.35 6.77
CA ALA A 83 -18.95 -21.15 7.91
C ALA A 83 -20.49 -21.22 7.99
N GLN A 84 -21.19 -20.20 7.48
CA GLN A 84 -22.65 -20.17 7.36
C GLN A 84 -23.17 -20.88 6.08
N GLY A 85 -22.27 -21.46 5.28
CA GLY A 85 -22.62 -22.12 4.02
C GLY A 85 -22.93 -21.16 2.87
N ILE A 86 -22.60 -19.87 3.02
CA ILE A 86 -22.79 -18.84 2.00
C ILE A 86 -21.56 -18.83 1.11
N SER A 87 -21.74 -19.08 -0.19
CA SER A 87 -20.65 -19.03 -1.17
C SER A 87 -20.15 -17.60 -1.37
N ARG A 88 -18.92 -17.46 -1.89
CA ARG A 88 -18.31 -16.15 -2.16
C ARG A 88 -19.11 -15.38 -3.22
N GLU A 89 -19.63 -16.09 -4.21
CA GLU A 89 -20.46 -15.56 -5.28
C GLU A 89 -21.79 -15.02 -4.74
N ASP A 90 -22.42 -15.73 -3.80
CA ASP A 90 -23.68 -15.30 -3.19
C ASP A 90 -23.47 -14.10 -2.25
N ALA A 91 -22.41 -14.12 -1.44
CA ALA A 91 -22.06 -12.99 -0.57
C ALA A 91 -21.84 -11.69 -1.36
N ARG A 92 -21.18 -11.77 -2.54
CA ARG A 92 -20.96 -10.61 -3.42
C ARG A 92 -22.27 -9.99 -3.92
N GLN A 93 -23.25 -10.81 -4.27
CA GLN A 93 -24.56 -10.34 -4.73
C GLN A 93 -25.32 -9.61 -3.62
N THR A 94 -25.15 -10.00 -2.35
CA THR A 94 -25.82 -9.30 -1.22
C THR A 94 -25.22 -7.93 -0.90
N THR A 95 -23.94 -7.71 -1.21
CA THR A 95 -23.27 -6.41 -1.02
C THR A 95 -23.45 -5.45 -2.18
N ASP A 96 -23.70 -5.95 -3.39
CA ASP A 96 -23.98 -5.12 -4.56
C ASP A 96 -25.48 -4.79 -4.58
N SER A 97 -25.84 -3.73 -3.88
CA SER A 97 -27.24 -3.34 -3.68
C SER A 97 -27.96 -2.94 -4.98
N GLY A 98 -27.30 -2.91 -6.14
CA GLY A 98 -27.87 -2.45 -7.42
C GLY A 98 -28.28 -0.97 -7.45
N LEU A 99 -28.27 -0.30 -6.29
CA LEU A 99 -28.49 1.12 -6.09
C LEU A 99 -27.32 1.91 -6.66
N ARG A 100 -27.47 2.36 -7.90
CA ARG A 100 -26.68 3.49 -8.41
C ARG A 100 -27.12 4.74 -7.68
N LEU A 101 -26.17 5.53 -7.14
CA LEU A 101 -26.48 6.91 -6.77
C LEU A 101 -27.06 7.60 -8.02
N PRO A 102 -28.14 8.39 -7.90
CA PRO A 102 -28.65 9.16 -9.02
C PRO A 102 -27.53 10.07 -9.53
N ASP A 103 -27.34 10.10 -10.85
CA ASP A 103 -26.43 11.01 -11.52
C ASP A 103 -26.95 12.45 -11.29
N GLU A 104 -26.26 13.25 -10.48
CA GLU A 104 -26.42 14.71 -10.46
C GLU A 104 -25.67 15.36 -11.62
#